data_AF-A0A0C2MPQ5-F1
#
_entry.id   AF-A0A0C2MPQ5-F1
#
_cell.length_a   1.000
_cell.length_b   1.000
_cell.length_c   1.000
_cell.angle_alpha   90.00
_cell.angle_beta   90.00
_cell.angle_gamma   90.00
#
_symmetry.space_group_name_H-M   'P 1'
#
loop_
_entity.id
_entity.type
_entity.pdbx_description
1 polymer ?
#
loop_
_entity_poly.entity_id
_entity_poly.type
_entity_poly.pdbx_seq_one_letter_code
_entity_poly.pdbx_strand_id
1 'polypeptide(L)'
;MQNPLSLISNERLRNHHSGDPAIYKTSNWFENNSCLASRPCKKPKVIEEFWMMRKELCLVDGILYRKYRNYESFQLRDVVPTSLVPSVLQECHDSDVQGRHLD
;
A
#
# COMPACT_ATOMS: atom_id res chain seq x y z
N MET A 1 -13.91 0.10 -11.03
CA MET A 1 -13.69 0.60 -9.66
C MET A 1 -12.74 1.77 -9.73
N GLN A 2 -13.19 2.97 -9.38
CA GLN A 2 -12.30 4.12 -9.21
C GLN A 2 -11.43 3.87 -7.97
N ASN A 3 -10.15 4.24 -8.03
CA ASN A 3 -9.26 4.17 -6.88
C ASN A 3 -9.67 5.29 -5.90
N PRO A 4 -10.14 5.01 -4.67
CA PRO A 4 -10.55 6.04 -3.72
C PRO A 4 -9.41 7.02 -3.38
N LEU A 5 -8.15 6.60 -3.56
CA LEU A 5 -7.00 7.48 -3.40
C LEU A 5 -6.72 8.39 -4.61
N SER A 6 -7.44 8.23 -5.73
CA SER A 6 -7.24 9.06 -6.95
C SER A 6 -7.59 10.54 -6.75
N LEU A 7 -8.37 10.88 -5.72
CA LEU A 7 -8.71 12.25 -5.34
C LEU A 7 -7.65 12.91 -4.44
N ILE A 8 -6.69 12.14 -3.94
CA ILE A 8 -5.61 12.62 -3.07
C ILE A 8 -4.38 12.86 -3.95
N SER A 9 -3.80 14.07 -3.85
CA SER A 9 -2.56 14.37 -4.59
C SER A 9 -1.41 13.48 -4.10
N ASN A 10 -0.48 13.14 -5.01
CA ASN A 10 0.71 12.36 -4.67
C ASN A 10 1.53 13.01 -3.53
N GLU A 11 1.58 14.34 -3.47
CA GLU A 11 2.22 15.06 -2.36
C GLU A 11 1.54 14.75 -1.02
N ARG A 12 0.21 14.84 -0.97
CA ARG A 12 -0.56 14.58 0.25
C ARG A 12 -0.49 13.12 0.66
N LEU A 13 -0.55 12.20 -0.30
CA LEU A 13 -0.39 10.77 -0.05
C LEU A 13 1.00 10.44 0.54
N ARG A 14 2.06 11.06 -0.01
CA ARG A 14 3.42 10.93 0.51
C ARG A 14 3.55 11.44 1.95
N ASN A 15 2.90 12.55 2.27
CA ASN A 15 2.86 13.08 3.65
C ASN A 15 2.18 12.10 4.61
N HIS A 16 1.06 11.48 4.20
CA HIS A 16 0.42 10.43 4.99
C HIS A 16 1.30 9.18 5.14
N HIS A 17 2.02 8.76 4.10
CA HIS A 17 3.00 7.66 4.16
C HIS A 17 4.15 7.96 5.13
N SER A 18 4.65 9.20 5.10
CA SER A 18 5.75 9.64 5.97
C SER A 18 5.32 9.72 7.43
N GLY A 19 4.05 10.05 7.69
CA GLY A 19 3.46 10.05 9.03
C GLY A 19 3.04 8.67 9.53
N ASP A 20 2.87 7.67 8.65
CA ASP A 20 2.52 6.31 9.02
C ASP A 20 3.78 5.53 9.47
N PRO A 21 3.91 5.14 10.76
CA PRO A 21 5.13 4.53 11.27
C PRO A 21 5.48 3.20 10.61
N ALA A 22 4.48 2.43 10.15
CA ALA A 22 4.69 1.14 9.54
C ALA A 22 5.13 1.28 8.08
N ILE A 23 4.45 2.15 7.32
CA ILE A 23 4.81 2.44 5.93
C ILE A 23 6.17 3.14 5.89
N TYR A 24 6.40 4.15 6.70
CA TYR A 24 7.70 4.84 6.76
C TYR A 24 8.86 3.86 7.03
N LYS A 25 8.73 2.99 8.04
CA LYS A 25 9.76 1.97 8.33
C LYS A 25 9.95 1.00 7.16
N THR A 26 8.88 0.65 6.47
CA THR A 26 8.92 -0.26 5.32
C THR A 26 9.56 0.40 4.11
N SER A 27 9.19 1.64 3.76
CA SER A 27 9.79 2.42 2.68
C SER A 27 11.27 2.65 2.94
N ASN A 28 11.65 3.08 4.15
CA ASN A 28 13.05 3.24 4.53
C ASN A 28 13.82 1.91 4.48
N TRP A 29 13.20 0.81 4.91
CA TRP A 29 13.81 -0.51 4.74
C TRP A 29 14.00 -0.86 3.25
N PHE A 30 12.99 -0.63 2.43
CA PHE A 30 13.00 -0.97 1.01
C PHE A 30 14.07 -0.19 0.23
N GLU A 31 14.23 1.11 0.49
CA GLU A 31 15.28 1.94 -0.11
C GLU A 31 16.68 1.45 0.27
N ASN A 32 16.89 1.16 1.56
CA ASN A 32 18.21 0.81 2.08
C ASN A 32 18.58 -0.68 1.93
N ASN A 33 17.62 -1.55 1.60
CA ASN A 33 17.81 -3.01 1.62
C ASN A 33 17.32 -3.68 0.33
N SER A 34 17.28 -2.93 -0.77
CA SER A 34 16.84 -3.37 -2.10
C SER A 34 17.55 -4.63 -2.65
N CYS A 35 18.62 -5.11 -2.00
CA CYS A 35 19.36 -6.32 -2.36
C CYS A 35 19.38 -7.47 -1.32
N LEU A 36 18.74 -7.35 -0.14
CA LEU A 36 18.91 -8.36 0.91
C LEU A 36 18.13 -9.66 0.63
N ALA A 37 18.88 -10.76 0.46
CA ALA A 37 18.36 -12.12 0.30
C ALA A 37 17.73 -12.67 1.60
N SER A 38 18.15 -12.18 2.77
CA SER A 38 17.76 -12.73 4.07
C SER A 38 16.52 -12.08 4.68
N ARG A 39 15.63 -12.89 5.24
CA ARG A 39 14.48 -12.43 6.03
C ARG A 39 14.98 -11.63 7.24
N PRO A 40 14.45 -10.42 7.50
CA PRO A 40 14.80 -9.66 8.68
C PRO A 40 14.41 -10.45 9.94
N CYS A 41 15.38 -10.71 10.81
CA CYS A 41 15.14 -11.33 12.11
C CYS A 41 14.80 -10.25 13.14
N LYS A 42 13.83 -10.51 14.03
CA LYS A 42 13.42 -9.62 15.15
C LYS A 42 12.86 -8.25 14.73
N LYS A 43 12.17 -8.16 13.58
CA LYS A 43 11.45 -6.93 13.19
C LYS A 43 9.97 -6.98 13.61
N PRO A 44 9.30 -5.81 13.73
CA PRO A 44 7.86 -5.75 13.89
C PRO A 44 7.13 -6.60 12.83
N LYS A 45 6.03 -7.26 13.23
CA LYS A 45 5.23 -8.16 12.37
C LYS A 45 4.86 -7.52 11.02
N VAL A 46 4.51 -6.24 11.01
CA VAL A 46 4.17 -5.49 9.79
C VAL A 46 5.32 -5.45 8.77
N ILE A 47 6.57 -5.32 9.24
CA ILE A 47 7.76 -5.34 8.37
C ILE A 47 7.98 -6.75 7.80
N GLU A 48 7.67 -7.79 8.57
CA GLU A 48 7.74 -9.17 8.07
C GLU A 48 6.71 -9.42 6.97
N GLU A 49 5.48 -8.94 7.13
CA GLU A 49 4.42 -9.04 6.12
C GLU A 49 4.82 -8.33 4.82
N PHE A 50 5.34 -7.11 4.92
CA PHE A 50 5.88 -6.40 3.76
C PHE A 50 7.09 -7.10 3.14
N TRP A 51 7.98 -7.72 3.93
CA TRP A 51 9.10 -8.50 3.40
C TRP A 51 8.64 -9.72 2.58
N MET A 52 7.59 -10.40 3.03
CA MET A 52 7.03 -11.56 2.30
C MET A 52 6.53 -11.15 0.92
N MET A 53 6.03 -9.91 0.79
CA MET A 53 5.54 -9.34 -0.47
C MET A 53 6.60 -8.49 -1.20
N ARG A 54 7.87 -8.47 -0.78
CA ARG A 54 8.88 -7.52 -1.30
C ARG A 54 9.06 -7.52 -2.82
N LYS A 55 8.88 -8.67 -3.49
CA LYS A 55 8.96 -8.76 -4.97
C LYS A 55 7.82 -8.03 -5.66
N GLU A 56 6.70 -7.87 -4.96
CA GLU A 56 5.50 -7.17 -5.39
C GLU A 56 5.50 -5.72 -4.90
N LEU A 57 6.49 -5.24 -4.15
CA LEU A 57 6.54 -3.84 -3.72
C LEU A 57 7.40 -3.01 -4.66
N CYS A 58 7.08 -1.74 -4.78
CA CYS A 58 7.98 -0.71 -5.28
C CYS A 58 7.74 0.62 -4.62
N LEU A 59 8.79 1.41 -4.57
CA LEU A 59 8.71 2.81 -4.21
C LEU A 59 8.78 3.65 -5.48
N VAL A 60 7.81 4.55 -5.67
CA VAL A 60 7.80 5.53 -6.77
C VAL A 60 7.55 6.89 -6.16
N ASP A 61 8.49 7.82 -6.38
CA ASP A 61 8.45 9.17 -5.79
C ASP A 61 8.15 9.16 -4.28
N GLY A 62 8.80 8.28 -3.51
CA GLY A 62 8.62 8.19 -2.06
C GLY A 62 7.26 7.64 -1.59
N ILE A 63 6.41 7.17 -2.52
CA ILE A 63 5.14 6.50 -2.22
C ILE A 63 5.30 5.01 -2.42
N LEU A 64 4.84 4.22 -1.44
CA LEU A 64 4.90 2.76 -1.49
C LEU A 64 3.70 2.18 -2.25
N TYR A 65 4.00 1.40 -3.29
CA TYR A 65 3.02 0.72 -4.12
C TYR A 65 3.20 -0.80 -4.04
N ARG A 66 2.09 -1.52 -4.26
CA ARG A 66 2.08 -2.94 -4.58
C ARG A 66 1.82 -3.13 -6.08
N LYS A 67 2.74 -3.82 -6.74
CA LYS A 67 2.63 -4.37 -8.09
C LYS A 67 1.68 -5.55 -8.08
N TYR A 68 0.63 -5.46 -8.86
CA TYR A 68 -0.28 -6.56 -9.14
C TYR A 68 -0.08 -7.00 -10.57
N ARG A 69 0.30 -8.26 -10.80
CA ARG A 69 0.44 -8.81 -12.14
C ARG A 69 -0.93 -9.30 -12.60
N ASN A 70 -1.42 -8.75 -13.71
CA ASN A 70 -2.54 -9.31 -14.46
C ASN A 70 -1.96 -10.14 -15.63
N TYR A 71 -2.80 -10.94 -16.30
CA TYR A 71 -2.38 -11.85 -17.39
C TYR A 71 -1.54 -11.18 -18.50
N GLU A 72 -1.71 -9.88 -18.74
CA GLU A 72 -1.09 -9.13 -19.84
C GLU A 72 -0.32 -7.87 -19.40
N SER A 73 -0.44 -7.43 -18.13
CA SER A 73 0.13 -6.16 -17.66
C SER A 73 0.49 -6.16 -16.16
N PHE A 74 1.18 -5.12 -15.69
CA PHE A 74 1.31 -4.84 -14.26
C PHE A 74 0.51 -3.58 -13.91
N GLN A 75 -0.22 -3.64 -12.79
CA GLN A 75 -0.92 -2.49 -12.20
C GLN A 75 -0.25 -2.14 -10.88
N LEU A 76 -0.09 -0.85 -10.61
CA LEU A 76 0.34 -0.35 -9.30
C LEU A 76 -0.89 -0.04 -8.47
N ARG A 77 -0.92 -0.53 -7.23
CA ARG A 77 -1.93 -0.17 -6.24
C ARG A 77 -1.25 0.49 -5.06
N ASP A 78 -1.81 1.61 -4.61
CA ASP A 78 -1.32 2.32 -3.44
C ASP A 78 -1.39 1.43 -2.20
N VAL A 79 -0.34 1.47 -1.38
CA VAL A 79 -0.43 1.00 0.00
C VAL A 79 -1.16 2.08 0.79
N VAL A 80 -2.36 1.79 1.28
CA VAL A 80 -3.17 2.78 1.99
C VAL A 80 -2.57 3.06 3.39
N PRO A 81 -2.18 4.30 3.73
CA PRO A 81 -1.75 4.64 5.09
C PRO A 81 -2.90 4.52 6.08
N THR A 82 -2.58 4.13 7.31
CA THR A 82 -3.57 3.79 8.36
C THR A 82 -4.54 4.94 8.62
N SER A 83 -4.07 6.18 8.56
CA SER A 83 -4.89 7.37 8.75
C SER A 83 -5.98 7.56 7.68
N LEU A 84 -5.78 6.99 6.49
CA LEU A 84 -6.71 7.10 5.36
C LEU A 84 -7.64 5.87 5.25
N VAL A 85 -7.35 4.78 5.95
CA VAL A 85 -8.16 3.55 5.91
C VAL A 85 -9.64 3.82 6.19
N PRO A 86 -10.03 4.56 7.25
CA PRO A 86 -11.45 4.82 7.50
C PRO A 86 -12.15 5.54 6.35
N SER A 87 -11.53 6.58 5.80
CA SER A 87 -12.08 7.35 4.67
C SER A 87 -12.17 6.51 3.39
N VAL A 88 -11.15 5.70 3.11
CA VAL A 88 -11.15 4.79 1.96
C VAL A 88 -12.26 3.74 2.09
N LEU A 89 -12.45 3.17 3.29
CA LEU A 89 -13.51 2.20 3.54
C LEU A 89 -14.90 2.84 3.43
N GLN A 90 -15.06 4.06 3.94
CA GLN A 90 -16.29 4.83 3.83
C GLN A 90 -16.63 5.11 2.36
N GLU A 91 -15.67 5.58 1.56
CA GLU A 91 -15.90 5.78 0.11
C GLU A 91 -16.21 4.47 -0.61
N CYS A 92 -15.54 3.36 -0.27
CA CYS A 92 -15.86 2.05 -0.85
C CYS A 92 -17.29 1.60 -0.52
N HIS A 93 -17.75 1.88 0.69
CA HIS A 93 -19.10 1.59 1.15
C HIS A 93 -20.14 2.50 0.46
N ASP A 94 -19.85 3.80 0.35
CA ASP A 94 -20.77 4.81 -0.18
C ASP A 94 -20.83 4.83 -1.71
N SER A 95 -19.85 4.24 -2.39
CA SER A 95 -19.80 4.09 -3.85
C SER A 95 -20.82 3.09 -4.43
N ASP A 96 -21.84 2.71 -3.64
CA ASP A 96 -22.97 1.88 -4.07
C ASP A 96 -22.55 0.54 -4.69
N VAL A 97 -21.56 -0.13 -4.10
CA VAL A 97 -21.51 -1.60 -4.19
C VAL A 97 -22.66 -2.09 -3.33
N GLN A 98 -23.86 -2.09 -3.89
CA GLN A 98 -25.00 -2.78 -3.30
C GLN A 98 -24.53 -4.19 -2.98
N GLY A 99 -24.39 -4.48 -1.68
CA GLY A 99 -24.40 -5.84 -1.18
C GLY A 99 -25.75 -6.41 -1.58
N ARG A 100 -25.80 -7.00 -2.78
CA ARG A 100 -27.00 -7.72 -3.21
C ARG A 100 -27.18 -8.85 -2.22
N HIS A 101 -28.34 -8.87 -1.58
CA HIS A 101 -28.85 -10.07 -0.94
C HIS A 101 -28.80 -11.17 -2.01
N LEU A 102 -28.14 -12.29 -1.70
CA LEU A 102 -28.35 -13.50 -2.49
C LEU A 102 -29.73 -13.99 -2.07
N ASP A 103 -30.72 -13.76 -2.93
CA ASP A 103 -31.99 -14.49 -2.87
C ASP A 103 -31.76 -16.00 -3.12
#